data_AF-E4WXQ2-F1
#
_entry.id   AF-E4WXQ2-F1
#
_cell.length_a   1.000
_cell.length_b   1.000
_cell.length_c   1.000
_cell.angle_alpha   90.00
_cell.angle_beta   90.00
_cell.angle_gamma   90.00
#
_symmetry.space_group_name_H-M   'P 1'
#
loop_
_entity.id
_entity.type
_entity.pdbx_description
1 polymer ?
#
loop_
_entity_poly.entity_id
_entity_poly.type
_entity_poly.pdbx_seq_one_letter_code
_entity_poly.pdbx_strand_id
1 'polypeptide(L)'
;MTFVRPANDRALSFAEIAEKTNLGKSDVESLIIRALSLNLVKGSIDEVAEKVHMTWVQPRVLSVEQIDRMRVRIGDWVKEVGETEKMMEEKARPILSH
;
A
#
# COMPACT_ATOMS: atom_id res chain seq x y z
N MET A 1 -6.29 -4.01 -6.66
CA MET A 1 -5.60 -5.00 -5.82
C MET A 1 -4.52 -4.34 -4.97
N THR A 2 -3.78 -3.37 -5.48
CA THR A 2 -2.82 -2.54 -4.70
C THR A 2 -3.42 -1.30 -4.05
N PHE A 3 -4.33 -0.59 -4.71
CA PHE A 3 -5.00 0.60 -4.13
C PHE A 3 -5.96 0.30 -2.99
N VAL A 4 -6.38 -0.96 -2.84
CA VAL A 4 -7.31 -1.39 -1.77
C VAL A 4 -6.57 -1.63 -0.46
N ARG A 5 -5.27 -1.96 -0.53
CA ARG A 5 -4.47 -2.25 0.67
C ARG A 5 -3.88 -0.98 1.30
N PRO A 6 -3.70 -0.96 2.63
CA PRO A 6 -2.96 0.10 3.31
C PRO A 6 -1.51 0.14 2.80
N ALA A 7 -0.85 1.30 2.93
CA ALA A 7 0.51 1.48 2.43
C ALA A 7 1.52 0.50 3.08
N ASN A 8 1.22 0.05 4.30
CA ASN A 8 2.06 -0.85 5.09
C ASN A 8 2.00 -2.31 4.66
N ASP A 9 1.02 -2.72 3.82
CA ASP A 9 0.90 -4.09 3.33
C ASP A 9 0.73 -4.13 1.80
N ARG A 10 1.82 -3.80 1.10
CA ARG A 10 1.90 -3.90 -0.37
C ARG A 10 2.69 -5.11 -0.86
N ALA A 11 2.87 -6.11 0.02
CA ALA A 11 3.38 -7.41 -0.38
C ALA A 11 2.22 -8.26 -0.90
N LEU A 12 2.33 -8.75 -2.14
CA LEU A 12 1.36 -9.67 -2.73
C LEU A 12 2.02 -11.02 -2.97
N SER A 13 1.40 -12.10 -2.49
CA SER A 13 1.89 -13.44 -2.80
C SER A 13 1.55 -13.84 -4.24
N PHE A 14 2.37 -14.70 -4.84
CA PHE A 14 2.10 -15.23 -6.18
C PHE A 14 0.79 -16.02 -6.21
N ALA A 15 0.42 -16.68 -5.11
CA ALA A 15 -0.84 -17.39 -4.97
C ALA A 15 -2.06 -16.44 -5.09
N GLU A 16 -2.04 -15.30 -4.40
CA GLU A 16 -3.12 -14.30 -4.49
C GLU A 16 -3.21 -13.67 -5.88
N ILE A 17 -2.08 -13.49 -6.56
CA ILE A 17 -2.06 -12.97 -7.94
C ILE A 17 -2.60 -14.03 -8.91
N ALA A 18 -2.18 -15.29 -8.76
CA ALA A 18 -2.65 -16.42 -9.57
C ALA A 18 -4.17 -16.59 -9.47
N GLU A 19 -4.72 -16.58 -8.24
CA GLU A 19 -6.15 -16.69 -7.99
C GLU A 19 -6.93 -15.55 -8.66
N LYS A 20 -6.43 -14.32 -8.55
CA LYS A 20 -7.12 -13.14 -9.07
C LYS A 20 -6.98 -12.92 -10.58
N THR A 21 -5.91 -13.44 -11.17
CA THR A 21 -5.66 -13.37 -12.61
C THR A 21 -6.14 -14.63 -13.32
N ASN A 22 -6.52 -15.67 -12.56
CA ASN A 22 -6.89 -16.98 -13.06
C ASN A 22 -5.80 -17.60 -13.95
N LEU A 23 -4.53 -17.36 -13.59
CA LEU A 23 -3.34 -17.84 -14.28
C LEU A 23 -2.62 -18.89 -13.43
N GLY A 24 -1.84 -19.76 -14.07
CA GLY A 24 -0.94 -20.67 -13.37
C GLY A 24 0.16 -19.89 -12.64
N LYS A 25 0.62 -20.42 -11.49
CA LYS A 25 1.71 -19.79 -10.71
C LYS A 25 2.96 -19.51 -11.54
N SER A 26 3.28 -20.35 -12.52
CA SER A 26 4.42 -20.18 -13.43
C SER A 26 4.32 -18.94 -14.31
N ASP A 27 3.10 -18.52 -14.68
CA ASP A 27 2.88 -17.40 -15.60
C ASP A 27 2.75 -16.06 -14.87
N VAL A 28 2.56 -16.09 -13.55
CA VAL A 28 2.46 -14.89 -12.70
C VAL A 28 3.72 -14.04 -12.79
N GLU A 29 4.90 -14.66 -12.80
CA GLU A 29 6.17 -13.94 -12.87
C GLU A 29 6.30 -13.16 -14.19
N SER A 30 6.02 -13.82 -15.32
CA SER A 30 6.04 -13.19 -16.65
C SER A 30 5.06 -12.01 -16.75
N LEU A 31 3.89 -12.12 -16.12
CA LEU A 31 2.93 -11.03 -16.04
C LEU A 31 3.48 -9.84 -15.24
N ILE A 32 4.12 -10.08 -14.09
CA ILE A 32 4.69 -9.02 -13.25
C ILE A 32 5.86 -8.33 -13.97
N ILE A 33 6.74 -9.11 -14.61
CA ILE A 33 7.87 -8.58 -15.39
C ILE A 33 7.37 -7.69 -16.53
N ARG A 34 6.30 -8.11 -17.24
CA ARG A 34 5.65 -7.27 -18.26
C ARG A 34 5.09 -5.98 -17.67
N ALA A 35 4.42 -6.05 -16.52
CA ALA A 35 3.87 -4.88 -15.86
C ALA A 35 4.95 -3.87 -15.41
N LEU A 36 6.09 -4.37 -14.93
CA LEU A 36 7.28 -3.57 -14.61
C LEU A 36 7.88 -2.95 -15.89
N SER A 37 8.03 -3.73 -16.96
CA SER A 37 8.59 -3.29 -18.24
C SER A 37 7.75 -2.19 -18.89
N LEU A 38 6.42 -2.27 -18.74
CA LEU A 38 5.48 -1.26 -19.23
C LEU A 38 5.34 -0.04 -18.30
N ASN A 39 6.12 0.03 -17.21
CA ASN A 39 6.04 1.08 -16.18
C ASN A 39 4.63 1.27 -15.56
N LEU A 40 3.79 0.23 -15.58
CA LEU A 40 2.48 0.26 -14.94
C LEU A 40 2.63 0.21 -13.41
N VAL A 41 3.68 -0.46 -12.96
CA VAL A 41 3.99 -0.69 -11.56
C VAL A 41 5.49 -0.54 -11.34
N LYS A 42 5.90 -0.15 -10.13
CA LYS A 42 7.30 -0.21 -9.69
C LYS A 42 7.37 -1.01 -8.40
N GLY A 43 8.43 -1.78 -8.24
CA GLY A 43 8.58 -2.69 -7.11
C GLY A 43 9.76 -3.64 -7.28
N SER A 44 9.86 -4.59 -6.36
CA SER A 44 10.81 -5.70 -6.41
C SER A 44 10.07 -7.03 -6.32
N ILE A 45 10.66 -8.07 -6.92
CA ILE A 45 10.17 -9.45 -6.87
C ILE A 45 11.09 -10.22 -5.92
N ASP A 46 10.49 -10.92 -4.97
CA ASP A 46 11.14 -11.92 -4.12
C ASP A 46 10.61 -13.29 -4.52
N GLU A 47 11.37 -13.97 -5.38
CA GLU A 47 10.99 -15.28 -5.92
C GLU A 47 11.07 -16.39 -4.85
N VAL A 48 12.05 -16.30 -3.93
CA VAL A 48 12.25 -17.31 -2.88
C VAL A 48 11.07 -17.32 -1.91
N ALA A 49 10.55 -16.15 -1.57
CA ALA A 49 9.37 -16.03 -0.74
C ALA A 49 8.04 -16.05 -1.52
N GLU A 50 8.07 -16.22 -2.85
CA GLU A 50 6.92 -16.09 -3.77
C GLU A 50 6.11 -14.79 -3.54
N LYS A 51 6.77 -13.65 -3.36
CA LYS A 51 6.15 -12.35 -3.04
C LYS A 51 6.62 -11.23 -3.94
N VAL A 52 5.71 -10.28 -4.21
CA VAL A 52 6.02 -9.03 -4.92
C VAL A 52 5.82 -7.86 -3.97
N HIS A 53 6.85 -7.02 -3.87
CA HIS A 53 6.78 -5.77 -3.12
C HIS A 53 6.52 -4.61 -4.07
N MET A 54 5.29 -4.07 -4.05
CA MET A 54 4.90 -2.98 -4.94
C MET A 54 5.08 -1.62 -4.26
N THR A 55 6.03 -0.82 -4.74
CA THR A 55 6.31 0.52 -4.20
C THR A 55 5.42 1.59 -4.83
N TRP A 56 5.11 1.44 -6.12
CA TRP A 56 4.32 2.42 -6.86
C TRP A 56 3.44 1.76 -7.91
N VAL A 57 2.34 2.43 -8.23
CA VAL A 57 1.37 2.00 -9.25
C VAL A 57 0.90 3.22 -10.04
N GLN A 58 0.65 3.02 -11.34
CA GLN A 58 0.18 4.09 -12.21
C GLN A 58 -1.15 4.67 -11.72
N PRO A 59 -1.27 6.00 -11.56
CA PRO A 59 -2.53 6.66 -11.26
C PRO A 59 -3.56 6.39 -12.37
N ARG A 60 -4.82 6.25 -11.97
CA ARG A 60 -5.96 6.04 -12.88
C ARG A 60 -7.16 6.84 -12.41
N VAL A 61 -8.15 6.97 -13.29
CA VAL A 61 -9.45 7.57 -12.94
C VAL A 61 -10.11 6.74 -11.83
N LEU A 62 -10.67 7.44 -10.85
CA LEU A 62 -11.31 6.84 -9.67
C LEU A 62 -12.83 7.02 -9.72
N SER A 63 -13.56 6.06 -9.17
CA SER A 63 -14.99 6.19 -8.93
C SER A 63 -15.28 6.97 -7.63
N VAL A 64 -16.51 7.46 -7.47
CA VAL A 64 -16.90 8.24 -6.28
C VAL A 64 -16.72 7.42 -4.99
N GLU A 65 -17.03 6.11 -5.02
CA GLU A 65 -16.85 5.21 -3.87
C GLU A 65 -15.37 5.00 -3.53
N GLN A 66 -14.48 5.04 -4.53
CA GLN A 66 -13.02 4.97 -4.31
C GLN A 66 -12.51 6.25 -3.65
N ILE A 67 -13.04 7.41 -4.05
CA ILE A 67 -12.71 8.70 -3.46
C ILE A 67 -13.19 8.76 -2.01
N ASP A 68 -14.38 8.25 -1.71
CA ASP A 68 -14.90 8.22 -0.34
C ASP A 68 -14.01 7.37 0.60
N ARG A 69 -13.55 6.20 0.13
CA ARG A 69 -12.55 5.41 0.88
C ARG A 69 -11.24 6.16 1.12
N MET A 70 -10.79 6.98 0.17
CA MET A 70 -9.61 7.83 0.37
C MET A 70 -9.87 8.91 1.42
N ARG A 71 -11.06 9.53 1.41
CA ARG A 71 -11.46 10.52 2.41
C ARG A 71 -11.43 9.92 3.82
N VAL A 72 -12.00 8.74 4.02
CA VAL A 72 -11.99 8.04 5.31
C VAL A 72 -10.56 7.81 5.78
N ARG A 73 -9.69 7.27 4.91
CA ARG A 73 -8.28 7.00 5.25
C ARG A 73 -7.50 8.26 5.63
N ILE A 74 -7.73 9.39 4.95
CA ILE A 74 -7.10 10.66 5.32
C ILE A 74 -7.65 11.15 6.67
N GLY A 75 -8.95 10.99 6.91
CA GLY A 75 -9.57 11.34 8.20
C GLY A 75 -8.99 10.55 9.37
N ASP A 76 -8.79 9.24 9.20
CA ASP A 76 -8.17 8.37 10.22
C ASP A 76 -6.74 8.81 10.52
N TRP A 77 -5.95 9.09 9.46
CA TRP A 77 -4.58 9.56 9.63
C TRP A 77 -4.49 10.91 10.36
N VAL A 78 -5.39 11.86 10.05
CA VAL A 78 -5.45 13.15 10.77
C VAL A 78 -5.75 12.93 12.26
N LYS A 79 -6.61 11.97 12.58
CA LYS A 79 -6.91 11.58 13.97
C LYS A 79 -5.68 11.04 14.68
N GLU A 80 -4.97 10.09 14.07
CA GLU A 80 -3.75 9.49 14.62
C GLU A 80 -2.66 10.54 14.87
N VAL A 81 -2.48 11.49 13.95
CA VAL A 81 -1.55 12.61 14.11
C VAL A 81 -1.96 13.50 15.28
N GLY A 82 -3.24 13.85 15.41
CA GLY A 82 -3.72 14.67 16.52
C GLY A 82 -3.61 13.97 17.89
N GLU A 83 -3.77 12.66 17.95
CA GLU A 83 -3.52 11.88 19.18
C GLU A 83 -2.03 11.87 19.54
N THR A 84 -1.17 11.72 18.54
CA THR A 84 0.29 11.77 18.71
C THR A 84 0.75 13.14 19.19
N GLU A 85 0.20 14.22 18.64
CA GLU A 85 0.45 15.60 19.05
C GLU A 85 0.10 15.82 20.53
N LYS A 86 -1.12 15.44 20.94
CA LYS A 86 -1.54 15.56 22.36
C LYS A 86 -0.63 14.80 23.31
N MET A 87 -0.27 13.57 22.95
CA MET A 87 0.67 12.77 23.75
C MET A 87 2.05 13.44 23.85
N MET A 88 2.53 14.07 22.77
CA MET A 88 3.78 14.82 22.79
C MET A 88 3.68 16.07 23.68
N GLU A 89 2.60 16.84 23.60
CA GLU A 89 2.39 18.01 24.46
C GLU A 89 2.38 17.66 25.95
N GLU A 90 1.68 16.58 26.33
CA GLU A 90 1.63 16.09 27.71
C GLU A 90 3.02 15.69 28.23
N LYS A 91 3.80 14.98 27.41
CA LYS A 91 5.16 14.51 27.78
C LYS A 91 6.21 15.62 27.73
N ALA A 92 6.03 16.62 26.86
CA ALA A 92 6.95 17.75 26.73
C ALA A 92 6.73 18.82 27.80
N ARG A 93 5.51 18.95 28.35
CA ARG A 93 5.16 19.90 29.42
C ARG A 93 6.14 19.94 30.59
N PRO A 94 6.56 18.82 31.21
CA PRO A 94 7.53 18.83 32.31
C PRO A 94 8.96 19.18 31.88
N ILE A 95 9.31 19.03 30.59
CA ILE A 95 10.64 19.35 30.06
C ILE A 95 10.75 20.86 29.75
N LEU A 96 9.67 21.46 29.25
CA LEU A 96 9.60 22.86 28.85
C LEU A 96 9.31 23.84 30.02
N SER A 97 8.97 23.32 31.20
CA SER A 97 8.63 24.13 32.39
C SER A 97 9.77 24.23 33.43
N HIS A 98 10.99 23.84 33.05
CA HIS A 98 12.23 24.05 33.81
C HIS A 98 13.15 25.07 33.14
#